data_AF-A0AAV4JQI5-F1
#
_entry.id   AF-A0AAV4JQI5-F1
#
_cell.length_a   1.000
_cell.length_b   1.000
_cell.length_c   1.000
_cell.angle_alpha   90.00
_cell.angle_beta   90.00
_cell.angle_gamma   90.00
#
_symmetry.space_group_name_H-M   'P 1'
#
loop_
_entity.id
_entity.type
_entity.pdbx_description
1 polymer ?
#
loop_
_entity_poly.entity_id
_entity_poly.type
_entity_poly.pdbx_seq_one_letter_code
_entity_poly.pdbx_strand_id
1 'polypeptide(L)'
;MTGTLNFQTTKPLTQTKHLKKKHTISLSFVLPGICDPYNSPQCTLKNSFVECDLEEFKCPRLNNTGVRQIDMAFLETTIPATETNYYCMTFDLPSDQDYHVIATEPIMDNMEVLHHILVYACEDENSANISRPQACGMEAEGECGSIIGLWTVGNPGVCFADNIGFRFGQTAFKKVKLEVRWWG
;
A
#
# COMPACT_ATOMS: atom_id res chain seq x y z
N MET A 1 62.37 14.33 35.83
CA MET A 1 60.93 14.70 35.72
C MET A 1 60.87 15.94 34.84
N THR A 2 60.78 15.77 33.51
CA THR A 2 59.53 15.77 32.70
C THR A 2 58.81 17.11 32.82
N GLY A 3 58.73 18.00 31.83
CA GLY A 3 58.92 17.88 30.38
C GLY A 3 57.77 18.65 29.73
N THR A 4 57.99 19.92 29.38
CA THR A 4 56.98 20.81 28.78
C THR A 4 56.96 20.61 27.26
N LEU A 5 55.80 20.31 26.69
CA LEU A 5 55.58 20.23 25.25
C LEU A 5 54.46 21.21 24.85
N ASN A 6 54.86 22.22 24.06
CA ASN A 6 53.96 23.05 23.27
C ASN A 6 53.66 22.35 21.94
N PHE A 7 52.42 22.45 21.47
CA PHE A 7 52.06 22.09 20.10
C PHE A 7 51.35 23.26 19.40
N GLN A 8 52.01 23.74 18.34
CA GLN A 8 51.45 24.23 17.07
C GLN A 8 50.62 23.10 16.40
N THR A 9 49.67 23.23 15.46
CA THR A 9 49.27 24.24 14.46
C THR A 9 47.96 23.75 13.78
N THR A 10 47.37 24.63 12.94
CA THR A 10 46.53 24.37 11.73
C THR A 10 44.98 24.41 11.83
N LYS A 11 44.41 25.31 11.00
CA LYS A 11 43.05 25.34 10.41
C LYS A 11 43.16 24.79 8.96
N PRO A 12 42.07 24.56 8.18
CA PRO A 12 40.69 24.16 8.50
C PRO A 12 40.13 23.07 7.53
N LEU A 13 38.80 22.85 7.62
CA LEU A 13 37.85 22.24 6.66
C LEU A 13 37.66 20.71 6.70
N THR A 14 36.51 20.28 7.25
CA THR A 14 35.54 19.59 6.39
C THR A 14 34.11 19.78 6.89
N GLN A 15 33.30 20.24 5.94
CA GLN A 15 31.89 20.53 6.01
C GLN A 15 31.10 19.24 6.22
N THR A 16 30.47 19.06 7.38
CA THR A 16 29.49 17.99 7.59
C THR A 16 28.27 18.31 6.75
N LYS A 17 28.23 17.79 5.52
CA LYS A 17 27.00 17.75 4.71
C LYS A 17 26.00 16.86 5.44
N HIS A 18 25.13 17.47 6.23
CA HIS A 18 23.87 16.85 6.60
C HIS A 18 23.07 16.63 5.30
N LEU A 19 23.10 15.41 4.76
CA LEU A 19 22.09 14.99 3.79
C LEU A 19 20.75 14.94 4.53
N LYS A 20 20.03 16.07 4.56
CA LYS A 20 18.59 16.06 4.81
C LYS A 20 17.96 15.33 3.62
N LYS A 21 17.65 14.04 3.77
CA LYS A 21 16.80 13.34 2.80
C LYS A 21 15.45 14.06 2.81
N LYS A 22 15.23 14.89 1.79
CA LYS A 22 13.98 15.64 1.61
C LYS A 22 13.00 14.67 0.96
N HIS A 23 12.25 13.93 1.78
CA HIS A 23 11.14 13.11 1.31
C HIS A 23 10.04 14.10 0.89
N THR A 24 9.92 14.31 -0.43
CA THR A 24 8.98 15.27 -0.99
C THR A 24 8.03 14.47 -1.87
N ILE A 25 6.74 14.55 -1.60
CA ILE A 25 5.71 14.08 -2.53
C ILE A 25 5.32 15.29 -3.37
N SER A 26 5.48 15.18 -4.69
CA SER A 26 5.02 16.21 -5.62
C SER A 26 3.58 15.90 -6.01
N LEU A 27 2.68 16.81 -5.68
CA LEU A 27 1.30 16.79 -6.18
C LEU A 27 1.28 17.55 -7.51
N SER A 28 0.96 16.87 -8.60
CA SER A 28 0.62 17.49 -9.87
C SER A 28 -0.89 17.55 -9.97
N PHE A 29 -1.45 18.74 -10.14
CA PHE A 29 -2.88 18.97 -10.29
C PHE A 29 -3.18 19.48 -11.71
N VAL A 30 -4.19 18.91 -12.36
CA VAL A 30 -4.83 19.51 -13.53
C VAL A 30 -6.33 19.22 -13.44
N LEU A 31 -7.13 20.27 -13.25
CA LEU A 31 -8.39 20.59 -13.94
C LEU A 31 -9.23 21.59 -13.12
N PRO A 32 -9.49 22.80 -13.64
CA PRO A 32 -10.74 23.48 -13.35
C PRO A 32 -11.84 22.88 -14.26
N GLY A 33 -13.00 22.53 -13.71
CA GLY A 33 -14.22 22.46 -14.53
C GLY A 33 -14.93 21.12 -14.71
N ILE A 34 -14.72 20.11 -13.85
CA ILE A 34 -15.71 19.03 -13.74
C ILE A 34 -16.99 19.66 -13.16
N CYS A 35 -18.08 19.52 -13.89
CA CYS A 35 -19.41 19.96 -13.47
C CYS A 35 -20.01 18.92 -12.52
N ASP A 36 -20.54 19.37 -11.38
CA ASP A 36 -21.11 18.52 -10.33
C ASP A 36 -22.61 18.87 -10.13
N PRO A 37 -23.54 17.89 -10.00
CA PRO A 37 -23.33 16.44 -10.03
C PRO A 37 -22.92 15.92 -11.41
N TYR A 38 -21.93 15.02 -11.46
CA TYR A 38 -21.34 14.50 -12.71
C TYR A 38 -22.40 14.02 -13.71
N ASN A 39 -23.38 13.25 -13.22
CA ASN A 39 -24.45 12.65 -14.01
C ASN A 39 -25.69 13.55 -14.19
N SER A 40 -25.65 14.81 -13.76
CA SER A 40 -26.79 15.72 -13.94
C SER A 40 -26.94 16.13 -15.41
N PRO A 41 -28.17 16.38 -15.91
CA PRO A 41 -28.38 16.79 -17.31
C PRO A 41 -27.62 18.07 -17.71
N GLN A 42 -27.33 18.94 -16.75
CA GLN A 42 -26.59 20.19 -16.96
C GLN A 42 -25.08 19.97 -17.09
N CYS A 43 -24.58 18.83 -16.61
CA CYS A 43 -23.17 18.47 -16.56
C CYS A 43 -22.75 17.44 -17.62
N THR A 44 -23.68 16.64 -18.16
CA THR A 44 -23.37 15.58 -19.15
C THR A 44 -22.54 16.09 -20.34
N LEU A 45 -22.94 17.19 -20.98
CA LEU A 45 -22.20 17.77 -22.11
C LEU A 45 -20.93 18.51 -21.67
N LYS A 46 -20.91 19.03 -20.45
CA LYS A 46 -19.74 19.74 -19.91
C LYS A 46 -18.65 18.77 -19.49
N ASN A 47 -19.01 17.56 -19.09
CA ASN A 47 -18.10 16.51 -18.66
C ASN A 47 -17.72 15.55 -19.79
N SER A 48 -18.16 15.78 -21.04
CA SER A 48 -17.88 14.88 -22.17
C SER A 48 -16.39 14.74 -22.53
N PHE A 49 -15.52 15.59 -21.96
CA PHE A 49 -14.08 15.51 -22.15
C PHE A 49 -13.40 14.53 -21.18
N VAL A 50 -14.13 14.03 -20.16
CA VAL A 50 -13.60 13.13 -19.14
C VAL A 50 -14.47 11.87 -19.07
N GLU A 51 -13.84 10.74 -19.34
CA GLU A 51 -14.41 9.42 -19.11
C GLU A 51 -14.02 8.98 -17.69
N CYS A 52 -15.02 8.76 -16.84
CA CYS A 52 -14.83 8.34 -15.45
C CYS A 52 -14.94 6.82 -15.28
N ASP A 53 -14.69 6.06 -16.35
CA ASP A 53 -14.65 4.61 -16.29
C ASP A 53 -13.42 4.15 -15.50
N LEU A 54 -13.57 3.05 -14.76
CA LEU A 54 -12.42 2.42 -14.12
C LEU A 54 -11.49 1.90 -15.20
N GLU A 55 -10.22 2.33 -15.17
CA GLU A 55 -9.22 1.81 -16.07
C GLU A 55 -9.08 0.29 -15.90
N GLU A 56 -8.72 -0.40 -16.97
CA GLU A 56 -8.40 -1.82 -16.89
C GLU A 56 -7.00 -2.01 -16.31
N PHE A 57 -6.83 -2.94 -15.37
CA PHE A 57 -5.51 -3.27 -14.83
C PHE A 57 -4.64 -3.97 -15.88
N LYS A 58 -3.50 -3.36 -16.23
CA LYS A 58 -2.56 -3.91 -17.21
C LYS A 58 -1.21 -4.18 -16.58
N CYS A 59 -0.88 -5.47 -16.41
CA CYS A 59 0.43 -5.91 -15.94
C CYS A 59 0.94 -7.11 -16.76
N PRO A 60 1.62 -6.89 -17.89
CA PRO A 60 2.06 -7.97 -18.79
C PRO A 60 2.94 -9.03 -18.10
N ARG A 61 3.65 -8.63 -17.04
CA ARG A 61 4.52 -9.51 -16.25
C ARG A 61 3.77 -10.63 -15.56
N LEU A 62 2.46 -10.49 -15.31
CA LEU A 62 1.64 -11.55 -14.72
C LEU A 62 1.59 -12.81 -15.60
N ASN A 63 1.82 -12.67 -16.91
CA ASN A 63 1.84 -13.79 -17.85
C ASN A 63 3.20 -14.52 -17.91
N ASN A 64 4.21 -14.07 -17.16
CA ASN A 64 5.52 -14.70 -17.16
C ASN A 64 5.49 -16.07 -16.47
N THR A 65 6.29 -17.01 -16.97
CA THR A 65 6.44 -18.33 -16.35
C THR A 65 6.98 -18.21 -14.93
N GLY A 66 6.34 -18.89 -13.98
CA GLY A 66 6.74 -18.90 -12.57
C GLY A 66 6.05 -17.85 -11.71
N VAL A 67 5.27 -16.94 -12.30
CA VAL A 67 4.37 -16.06 -11.53
C VAL A 67 3.25 -16.91 -10.93
N ARG A 68 2.89 -16.59 -9.68
CA ARG A 68 1.81 -17.20 -8.92
C ARG A 68 0.97 -16.11 -8.29
N GLN A 69 -0.34 -16.34 -8.16
CA GLN A 69 -1.27 -15.46 -7.47
C GLN A 69 -1.63 -16.05 -6.10
N ILE A 70 -1.84 -15.18 -5.13
CA ILE A 70 -2.36 -15.52 -3.80
C ILE A 70 -3.57 -14.62 -3.59
N ASP A 71 -4.75 -15.23 -3.55
CA ASP A 71 -5.98 -14.51 -3.30
C ASP A 71 -6.17 -14.34 -1.79
N MET A 72 -6.37 -13.09 -1.37
CA MET A 72 -6.67 -12.73 0.02
C MET A 72 -8.06 -12.14 0.03
N ALA A 73 -9.03 -12.92 0.49
CA ALA A 73 -10.42 -12.51 0.55
C ALA A 73 -10.98 -12.75 1.96
N PHE A 74 -11.80 -11.81 2.42
CA PHE A 74 -12.56 -12.03 3.64
C PHE A 74 -13.52 -13.19 3.46
N LEU A 75 -13.74 -13.92 4.55
CA LEU A 75 -14.92 -14.78 4.65
C LEU A 75 -16.18 -13.92 4.59
N GLU A 76 -17.27 -14.49 4.09
CA GLU A 76 -18.57 -13.82 4.05
C GLU A 76 -18.91 -13.25 5.43
N THR A 77 -19.19 -11.94 5.47
CA THR A 77 -19.42 -11.19 6.70
C THR A 77 -20.39 -10.05 6.46
N THR A 78 -21.12 -9.66 7.48
CA THR A 78 -22.04 -8.52 7.41
C THR A 78 -21.27 -7.22 7.55
N ILE A 79 -21.50 -6.28 6.63
CA ILE A 79 -20.97 -4.92 6.72
C ILE A 79 -21.71 -4.19 7.84
N PRO A 80 -21.02 -3.60 8.83
CA PRO A 80 -21.69 -2.88 9.90
C PRO A 80 -22.32 -1.58 9.41
N ALA A 81 -23.46 -1.20 9.98
CA ALA A 81 -24.20 0.02 9.63
C ALA A 81 -23.58 1.33 10.17
N THR A 82 -22.39 1.27 10.74
CA THR A 82 -21.64 2.43 11.24
C THR A 82 -20.95 3.13 10.07
N GLU A 83 -20.94 4.47 10.06
CA GLU A 83 -20.48 5.29 8.93
C GLU A 83 -19.04 4.96 8.46
N THR A 84 -18.16 4.59 9.36
CA THR A 84 -16.79 4.16 9.03
C THR A 84 -16.42 2.91 9.83
N ASN A 85 -15.99 1.88 9.12
CA ASN A 85 -15.58 0.60 9.69
C ASN A 85 -14.26 0.13 9.09
N TYR A 86 -13.39 -0.42 9.93
CA TYR A 86 -12.16 -1.09 9.52
C TYR A 86 -12.25 -2.53 10.01
N TYR A 87 -12.14 -3.46 9.07
CA TYR A 87 -12.16 -4.88 9.36
C TYR A 87 -10.85 -5.49 8.92
N CYS A 88 -10.38 -6.46 9.69
CA CYS A 88 -9.11 -7.12 9.43
C CYS A 88 -9.25 -8.63 9.40
N MET A 89 -8.42 -9.27 8.58
CA MET A 89 -8.19 -10.72 8.56
C MET A 89 -6.73 -10.99 8.19
N THR A 90 -6.11 -12.03 8.75
CA THR A 90 -4.72 -12.39 8.46
C THR A 90 -4.59 -13.63 7.61
N PHE A 91 -3.55 -13.68 6.79
CA PHE A 91 -3.23 -14.78 5.89
C PHE A 91 -1.74 -15.13 6.01
N ASP A 92 -1.45 -16.42 6.15
CA ASP A 92 -0.08 -16.92 6.13
C ASP A 92 0.45 -16.93 4.68
N LEU A 93 1.70 -16.52 4.52
CA LEU A 93 2.39 -16.56 3.23
C LEU A 93 3.19 -17.87 3.08
N PRO A 94 3.39 -18.37 1.85
CA PRO A 94 4.27 -19.50 1.58
C PRO A 94 5.68 -19.28 2.16
N SER A 95 6.25 -20.32 2.77
CA SER A 95 7.55 -20.25 3.47
C SER A 95 8.61 -21.21 2.91
N ASP A 96 8.31 -21.90 1.80
CA ASP A 96 9.21 -22.85 1.14
C ASP A 96 10.43 -22.19 0.49
N GLN A 97 10.28 -20.96 0.01
CA GLN A 97 11.36 -20.12 -0.52
C GLN A 97 10.99 -18.64 -0.40
N ASP A 98 11.87 -17.75 -0.89
CA ASP A 98 11.56 -16.33 -1.01
C ASP A 98 10.88 -16.03 -2.35
N TYR A 99 9.90 -15.13 -2.29
CA TYR A 99 9.13 -14.63 -3.43
C TYR A 99 9.12 -13.09 -3.42
N HIS A 100 8.71 -12.49 -4.54
CA HIS A 100 8.53 -11.05 -4.64
C HIS A 100 7.12 -10.72 -5.14
N VAL A 101 6.43 -9.84 -4.43
CA VAL A 101 5.20 -9.21 -4.92
C VAL A 101 5.58 -8.28 -6.06
N ILE A 102 5.12 -8.59 -7.27
CA ILE A 102 5.38 -7.81 -8.50
C ILE A 102 4.15 -7.04 -8.98
N ALA A 103 2.98 -7.34 -8.43
CA ALA A 103 1.74 -6.64 -8.68
C ALA A 103 0.75 -6.87 -7.54
N THR A 104 -0.23 -5.97 -7.42
CA THR A 104 -1.41 -6.13 -6.55
C THR A 104 -2.63 -5.68 -7.32
N GLU A 105 -3.65 -6.54 -7.39
CA GLU A 105 -4.94 -6.25 -8.01
C GLU A 105 -6.07 -6.45 -7.01
N PRO A 106 -7.13 -5.63 -7.05
CA PRO A 106 -8.29 -5.80 -6.19
C PRO A 106 -9.14 -6.97 -6.69
N ILE A 107 -9.65 -7.77 -5.76
CA ILE A 107 -10.77 -8.69 -6.04
C ILE A 107 -12.04 -7.92 -5.69
N MET A 108 -12.74 -7.42 -6.72
CA MET A 108 -13.85 -6.49 -6.55
C MET A 108 -15.18 -7.23 -6.48
N ASP A 109 -15.69 -7.39 -5.26
CA ASP A 109 -17.09 -7.71 -4.99
C ASP A 109 -17.67 -6.57 -4.11
N ASN A 110 -18.92 -6.17 -4.36
CA ASN A 110 -19.60 -5.09 -3.63
C ASN A 110 -18.86 -3.72 -3.66
N MET A 111 -18.46 -3.24 -4.85
CA MET A 111 -17.75 -1.95 -5.00
C MET A 111 -18.50 -0.74 -4.44
N GLU A 112 -19.84 -0.78 -4.39
CA GLU A 112 -20.68 0.33 -3.94
C GLU A 112 -20.42 0.74 -2.48
N VAL A 113 -19.94 -0.21 -1.66
CA VAL A 113 -19.71 -0.03 -0.23
C VAL A 113 -18.23 -0.07 0.13
N LEU A 114 -17.32 -0.36 -0.81
CA LEU A 114 -15.90 -0.52 -0.53
C LEU A 114 -15.13 0.79 -0.77
N HIS A 115 -14.43 1.30 0.24
CA HIS A 115 -13.72 2.57 0.18
C HIS A 115 -12.22 2.41 -0.12
N HIS A 116 -11.54 1.54 0.63
CA HIS A 116 -10.15 1.16 0.36
C HIS A 116 -9.80 -0.19 0.97
N ILE A 117 -8.72 -0.77 0.45
CA ILE A 117 -8.12 -2.01 0.94
C ILE A 117 -6.64 -1.75 1.19
N LEU A 118 -6.13 -2.24 2.32
CA LEU A 118 -4.72 -2.20 2.67
C LEU A 118 -4.23 -3.62 2.97
N VAL A 119 -3.02 -3.93 2.51
CA VAL A 119 -2.33 -5.18 2.83
C VAL A 119 -1.06 -4.83 3.60
N TYR A 120 -1.08 -5.13 4.89
CA TYR A 120 0.07 -4.96 5.77
C TYR A 120 0.86 -6.26 5.86
N ALA A 121 2.18 -6.19 5.73
CA ALA A 121 3.07 -7.32 5.90
C ALA A 121 3.67 -7.36 7.30
N CYS A 122 3.78 -8.56 7.84
CA CYS A 122 4.29 -8.86 9.17
C CYS A 122 5.57 -9.69 9.06
N GLU A 123 6.61 -9.31 9.80
CA GLU A 123 7.90 -10.03 9.81
C GLU A 123 7.85 -11.26 10.72
N ASP A 124 7.09 -11.20 11.82
CA ASP A 124 6.98 -12.28 12.80
C ASP A 124 5.86 -13.28 12.43
N GLU A 125 6.17 -14.57 12.45
CA GLU A 125 5.21 -15.67 12.29
C GLU A 125 4.19 -15.73 13.44
N ASN A 126 4.59 -15.26 14.62
CA ASN A 126 3.75 -15.18 15.81
C ASN A 126 2.81 -13.98 15.80
N SER A 127 2.83 -13.18 14.73
CA SER A 127 1.92 -12.06 14.58
C SER A 127 0.47 -12.46 14.78
N ALA A 128 -0.32 -11.57 15.39
CA ALA A 128 -1.71 -11.84 15.76
C ALA A 128 -2.48 -12.57 14.65
N ASN A 129 -3.06 -13.73 14.96
CA ASN A 129 -3.82 -14.53 14.01
C ASN A 129 -5.30 -14.16 14.07
N ILE A 130 -5.76 -13.44 13.05
CA ILE A 130 -7.15 -13.03 12.85
C ILE A 130 -7.76 -13.92 11.76
N SER A 131 -8.30 -15.06 12.17
CA SER A 131 -8.81 -16.09 11.25
C SER A 131 -10.20 -15.79 10.66
N ARG A 132 -10.88 -14.75 11.14
CA ARG A 132 -12.17 -14.28 10.62
C ARG A 132 -12.20 -12.76 10.58
N PRO A 133 -12.96 -12.14 9.66
CA PRO A 133 -13.14 -10.70 9.65
C PRO A 133 -13.65 -10.21 11.00
N GLN A 134 -12.93 -9.28 11.60
CA GLN A 134 -13.34 -8.61 12.83
C GLN A 134 -12.94 -7.14 12.78
N ALA A 135 -13.63 -6.31 13.56
CA ALA A 135 -13.30 -4.90 13.68
C ALA A 135 -11.85 -4.73 14.17
N CYS A 136 -11.11 -3.86 13.50
CA CYS A 136 -9.77 -3.43 13.89
C CYS A 136 -9.70 -1.89 13.87
N GLY A 137 -8.65 -1.32 14.45
CA GLY A 137 -8.35 0.10 14.24
C GLY A 137 -7.68 0.34 12.89
N MET A 138 -7.46 1.62 12.54
CA MET A 138 -6.48 1.99 11.51
C MET A 138 -5.08 1.64 12.05
N GLU A 139 -4.62 0.43 11.84
CA GLU A 139 -3.42 -0.08 12.50
C GLU A 139 -2.32 -0.37 11.49
N ALA A 140 -1.50 0.66 11.24
CA ALA A 140 -0.12 0.50 10.77
C ALA A 140 0.88 0.27 11.92
N GLU A 141 0.40 0.25 13.17
CA GLU A 141 1.23 0.11 14.38
C GLU A 141 1.14 -1.32 14.93
N GLY A 142 2.29 -1.88 15.33
CA GLY A 142 2.41 -3.26 15.83
C GLY A 142 3.36 -4.11 14.99
N GLU A 143 3.14 -5.42 14.98
CA GLU A 143 4.01 -6.43 14.32
C GLU A 143 3.92 -6.41 12.77
N CYS A 144 2.96 -5.66 12.22
CA CYS A 144 2.70 -5.53 10.79
C CYS A 144 2.82 -4.06 10.35
N GLY A 145 4.05 -3.57 10.18
CA GLY A 145 4.31 -2.14 9.92
C GLY A 145 4.49 -1.75 8.45
N SER A 146 4.54 -2.71 7.52
CA SER A 146 4.83 -2.46 6.10
C SER A 146 3.58 -2.58 5.23
N ILE A 147 3.15 -1.51 4.58
CA ILE A 147 2.08 -1.58 3.57
C ILE A 147 2.70 -2.08 2.26
N ILE A 148 2.29 -3.27 1.83
CA ILE A 148 2.78 -3.91 0.60
C ILE A 148 1.73 -3.97 -0.52
N GLY A 149 0.48 -3.61 -0.20
CA GLY A 149 -0.61 -3.47 -1.14
C GLY A 149 -1.58 -2.38 -0.68
N LEU A 150 -2.09 -1.62 -1.64
CA LEU A 150 -3.08 -0.57 -1.45
C LEU A 150 -4.03 -0.59 -2.64
N TRP A 151 -5.31 -0.52 -2.34
CA TRP A 151 -6.34 -0.21 -3.33
C TRP A 151 -7.24 0.90 -2.80
N THR A 152 -7.64 1.80 -3.69
CA THR A 152 -8.65 2.84 -3.43
C THR A 152 -9.56 2.94 -4.65
N VAL A 153 -10.75 3.51 -4.49
CA VAL A 153 -11.67 3.78 -5.61
C VAL A 153 -10.92 4.48 -6.75
N GLY A 154 -11.08 3.96 -7.98
CA GLY A 154 -10.42 4.48 -9.18
C GLY A 154 -9.04 3.90 -9.48
N ASN A 155 -8.45 3.11 -8.58
CA ASN A 155 -7.16 2.46 -8.81
C ASN A 155 -7.39 1.03 -9.34
N PRO A 156 -6.97 0.66 -10.56
CA PRO A 156 -7.20 -0.69 -11.07
C PRO A 156 -6.28 -1.75 -10.44
N GLY A 157 -5.23 -1.32 -9.75
CA GLY A 157 -4.16 -2.16 -9.23
C GLY A 157 -2.80 -1.53 -9.48
N VAL A 158 -1.76 -2.11 -8.88
CA VAL A 158 -0.38 -1.66 -9.01
C VAL A 158 0.44 -2.73 -9.71
N CYS A 159 1.10 -2.39 -10.81
CA CYS A 159 2.11 -3.22 -11.45
C CYS A 159 3.48 -2.60 -11.15
N PHE A 160 4.33 -3.30 -10.38
CA PHE A 160 5.64 -2.78 -10.02
C PHE A 160 6.61 -2.83 -11.21
N ALA A 161 7.59 -1.92 -11.22
CA ALA A 161 8.67 -1.92 -12.20
C ALA A 161 9.52 -3.21 -12.10
N ASP A 162 10.25 -3.54 -13.16
CA ASP A 162 10.95 -4.82 -13.31
C ASP A 162 11.85 -5.20 -12.13
N ASN A 163 12.51 -4.21 -11.54
CA ASN A 163 13.46 -4.34 -10.45
C ASN A 163 12.91 -3.94 -9.08
N ILE A 164 11.59 -3.81 -8.94
CA ILE A 164 10.92 -3.42 -7.69
C ILE A 164 9.91 -4.48 -7.30
N GLY A 165 9.88 -4.82 -6.01
CA GLY A 165 8.87 -5.69 -5.42
C GLY A 165 9.09 -5.86 -3.93
N PHE A 166 8.06 -6.32 -3.22
CA PHE A 166 8.16 -6.66 -1.80
C PHE A 166 8.53 -8.12 -1.63
N ARG A 167 9.61 -8.40 -0.92
CA ARG A 167 10.04 -9.77 -0.67
C ARG A 167 9.24 -10.39 0.46
N PHE A 168 8.80 -11.63 0.30
CA PHE A 168 8.15 -12.44 1.33
C PHE A 168 8.63 -13.89 1.30
N GLY A 169 8.33 -14.66 2.34
CA GLY A 169 8.62 -16.09 2.40
C GLY A 169 9.72 -16.45 3.38
N GLN A 170 10.61 -17.39 3.03
CA GLN A 170 11.55 -18.02 3.97
C GLN A 170 12.42 -17.05 4.79
N THR A 171 12.84 -15.91 4.26
CA THR A 171 13.72 -14.94 4.94
C THR A 171 13.13 -13.54 5.07
N ALA A 172 11.84 -13.38 4.81
CA ALA A 172 11.15 -12.10 4.81
C ALA A 172 9.74 -12.22 5.44
N PHE A 173 8.82 -11.35 5.04
CA PHE A 173 7.45 -11.33 5.57
C PHE A 173 6.80 -12.72 5.53
N LYS A 174 6.17 -13.10 6.65
CA LYS A 174 5.60 -14.43 6.87
C LYS A 174 4.08 -14.45 6.79
N LYS A 175 3.49 -13.30 7.07
CA LYS A 175 2.06 -13.12 7.19
C LYS A 175 1.67 -11.76 6.65
N VAL A 176 0.42 -11.65 6.25
CA VAL A 176 -0.20 -10.39 5.88
C VAL A 176 -1.50 -10.19 6.64
N LYS A 177 -1.80 -8.93 6.97
CA LYS A 177 -3.08 -8.48 7.50
C LYS A 177 -3.77 -7.69 6.40
N LEU A 178 -4.89 -8.21 5.91
CA LEU A 178 -5.79 -7.52 5.00
C LEU A 178 -6.72 -6.64 5.83
N GLU A 179 -6.69 -5.34 5.59
CA GLU A 179 -7.62 -4.37 6.14
C GLU A 179 -8.57 -3.91 5.03
N VAL A 180 -9.86 -3.96 5.28
CA VAL A 180 -10.90 -3.44 4.38
C VAL A 180 -11.67 -2.36 5.12
N ARG A 181 -11.80 -1.21 4.46
CA ARG A 181 -12.69 -0.14 4.89
C ARG A 181 -13.90 -0.08 3.99
N TRP A 182 -15.08 -0.16 4.60
CA TRP A 182 -16.36 0.08 3.94
C TRP A 182 -16.96 1.45 4.30
N TRP A 183 -17.84 1.94 3.42
CA TRP A 183 -18.85 2.95 3.73
C TRP A 183 -20.05 2.26 4.39
N GLY A 184 -20.57 2.83 5.47
CA GLY A 184 -21.80 2.36 6.14
C GLY A 184 -23.05 3.12 5.72
#